data_AF-K0CI81-F1
#
_entry.id   AF-K0CI81-F1
#
_cell.length_a   1.000
_cell.length_b   1.000
_cell.length_c   1.000
_cell.angle_alpha   90.00
_cell.angle_beta   90.00
_cell.angle_gamma   90.00
#
_symmetry.space_group_name_H-M   'P 1'
#
loop_
_entity.id
_entity.type
_entity.pdbx_description
1 polymer ?
#
loop_
_entity_poly.entity_id
_entity_poly.type
_entity_poly.pdbx_seq_one_letter_code
_entity_poly.pdbx_strand_id
1 'polypeptide(L)'
;MSEQKPTSADQVAAFLRQHPDYFQQRPELLELLRLPDARGQAVSLLERQAAILRERNQELRERLNGLLDVARENDRLFELTRSLTLALLEARTPDKLFRGLVRTLEDDFHCDAVALLLHDREIPILGELRKQVRLIDDEALPSGLAPMLRPGKSVCGVFRQEELKALFQDQGEQVQSAALIPLDFHGPVGLLAIGSRDAMHFRSGMDTLFINHLGDILARRLSEVGRSSTARQAQRA
;
A
#
# COMPACT_ATOMS: atom_id res chain seq x y z
N MET A 1 -51.97 -46.51 -20.91
CA MET A 1 -51.23 -45.63 -21.86
C MET A 1 -52.26 -44.97 -22.74
N SER A 2 -52.22 -43.65 -22.92
CA SER A 2 -52.69 -42.90 -24.10
C SER A 2 -52.67 -41.41 -23.75
N GLU A 3 -51.72 -40.66 -24.28
CA GLU A 3 -51.69 -40.01 -25.61
C GLU A 3 -51.92 -38.51 -25.40
N GLN A 4 -50.82 -37.82 -25.12
CA GLN A 4 -50.80 -36.36 -25.10
C GLN A 4 -51.01 -35.87 -26.53
N LYS A 5 -52.22 -35.36 -26.83
CA LYS A 5 -52.46 -34.58 -28.04
C LYS A 5 -51.53 -33.35 -28.02
N PRO A 6 -50.83 -33.05 -29.12
CA PRO A 6 -50.03 -31.83 -29.19
C PRO A 6 -50.98 -30.62 -29.14
N THR A 7 -50.73 -29.70 -28.22
CA THR A 7 -51.43 -28.41 -28.15
C THR A 7 -51.22 -27.69 -29.48
N SER A 8 -52.30 -27.16 -30.08
CA SER A 8 -52.18 -26.41 -31.35
C SER A 8 -51.28 -25.20 -31.17
N ALA A 9 -50.44 -24.90 -32.17
CA ALA A 9 -49.49 -23.78 -32.13
C ALA A 9 -50.17 -22.43 -31.79
N ASP A 10 -51.41 -22.23 -32.27
CA ASP A 10 -52.17 -21.01 -31.99
C ASP A 10 -52.59 -20.89 -30.52
N GLN A 11 -52.84 -22.01 -29.85
CA GLN A 11 -53.18 -22.03 -28.43
C GLN A 11 -51.96 -21.74 -27.56
N VAL A 12 -50.79 -22.27 -27.95
CA VAL A 12 -49.52 -21.95 -27.28
C VAL A 12 -49.18 -20.47 -27.45
N ALA A 13 -49.40 -19.90 -28.64
CA ALA A 13 -49.19 -18.48 -28.91
C ALA A 13 -50.15 -17.57 -28.12
N ALA A 14 -51.43 -17.94 -28.02
CA ALA A 14 -52.41 -17.20 -27.22
C ALA A 14 -52.08 -17.22 -25.72
N PHE A 15 -51.63 -18.37 -25.21
CA PHE A 15 -51.21 -18.53 -23.82
C PHE A 15 -49.98 -17.68 -23.48
N LEU A 16 -48.95 -17.70 -24.32
CA LEU A 16 -47.74 -16.88 -24.13
C LEU A 16 -48.02 -15.37 -24.23
N ARG A 17 -49.03 -14.94 -25.00
CA ARG A 17 -49.47 -13.54 -25.04
C ARG A 17 -50.19 -13.10 -23.77
N GLN A 18 -50.92 -14.02 -23.12
CA GLN A 18 -51.63 -13.75 -21.87
C GLN A 18 -50.71 -13.86 -20.64
N HIS A 19 -49.57 -14.53 -20.76
CA HIS A 19 -48.57 -14.71 -19.69
C HIS A 19 -47.16 -14.30 -20.16
N PRO A 20 -46.85 -13.00 -20.21
CA PRO A 20 -45.56 -12.49 -20.68
C PRO A 20 -44.37 -12.94 -19.79
N ASP A 21 -44.63 -13.13 -18.51
CA ASP A 21 -43.61 -13.39 -17.48
C ASP A 21 -43.23 -14.88 -17.40
N TYR A 22 -43.85 -15.71 -18.22
CA TYR A 22 -43.74 -17.16 -18.19
C TYR A 22 -42.29 -17.68 -18.24
N PHE A 23 -41.44 -17.01 -19.02
CA PHE A 23 -40.02 -17.38 -19.15
C PHE A 23 -39.13 -16.84 -18.03
N GLN A 24 -39.58 -15.84 -17.26
CA GLN A 24 -38.88 -15.41 -16.04
C GLN A 24 -39.05 -16.42 -14.91
N GLN A 25 -40.24 -17.02 -14.81
CA GLN A 25 -40.54 -18.01 -13.78
C GLN A 25 -39.97 -19.39 -14.13
N ARG A 26 -39.61 -19.62 -15.40
CA ARG A 26 -39.05 -20.87 -15.90
C ARG A 26 -37.87 -20.59 -16.85
N PRO A 27 -36.75 -20.07 -16.33
CA PRO A 27 -35.57 -19.70 -17.12
C PRO A 27 -34.92 -20.90 -17.81
N GLU A 28 -35.10 -22.09 -17.25
CA GLU A 28 -34.66 -23.38 -17.80
C GLU A 28 -35.32 -23.71 -19.15
N LEU A 29 -36.51 -23.16 -19.44
CA LEU A 29 -37.16 -23.32 -20.75
C LEU A 29 -36.55 -22.41 -21.83
N LEU A 30 -35.93 -21.29 -21.45
CA LEU A 30 -35.21 -20.42 -22.38
C LEU A 30 -33.94 -21.07 -22.91
N GLU A 31 -33.28 -21.91 -22.10
CA GLU A 31 -32.09 -22.68 -22.50
C GLU A 31 -32.41 -23.74 -23.56
N LEU A 32 -33.67 -24.19 -23.62
CA LEU A 32 -34.15 -25.23 -24.55
C LEU A 32 -34.72 -24.65 -25.86
N LEU A 33 -34.93 -23.33 -25.94
CA LEU A 33 -35.59 -22.69 -27.07
C LEU A 33 -34.61 -22.51 -28.25
N ARG A 34 -34.88 -23.22 -29.36
CA ARG A 34 -34.18 -23.02 -30.63
C ARG A 34 -35.08 -22.28 -31.61
N LEU A 35 -34.81 -21.00 -31.80
CA LEU A 35 -35.45 -20.18 -32.82
C LEU A 35 -34.61 -20.26 -34.10
N PRO A 36 -35.13 -20.83 -35.21
CA PRO A 36 -34.45 -20.74 -36.49
C PRO A 36 -34.72 -19.35 -37.07
N ASP A 37 -33.66 -18.64 -37.45
CA ASP A 37 -33.82 -17.32 -38.08
C ASP A 37 -33.73 -17.44 -39.60
N ALA A 38 -34.70 -16.86 -40.30
CA ALA A 38 -34.96 -17.16 -41.70
C ALA A 38 -34.14 -16.32 -42.70
N ARG A 39 -33.36 -15.32 -42.26
CA ARG A 39 -32.29 -14.57 -42.98
C ARG A 39 -31.95 -13.26 -42.23
N GLY A 40 -30.83 -13.24 -41.50
CA GLY A 40 -30.08 -12.01 -41.17
C GLY A 40 -30.50 -11.21 -39.92
N GLN A 41 -29.54 -11.07 -38.99
CA GLN A 41 -29.49 -10.13 -37.85
C GLN A 41 -30.47 -10.34 -36.67
N ALA A 42 -30.67 -11.58 -36.19
CA ALA A 42 -30.97 -11.80 -34.79
C ALA A 42 -29.77 -12.42 -34.07
N VAL A 43 -29.18 -11.69 -33.12
CA VAL A 43 -28.13 -12.23 -32.24
C VAL A 43 -28.77 -13.30 -31.37
N SER A 44 -28.31 -14.55 -31.51
CA SER A 44 -28.86 -15.71 -30.80
C SER A 44 -28.73 -15.51 -29.29
N LEU A 45 -29.74 -15.91 -28.51
CA LEU A 45 -29.68 -15.89 -27.04
C LEU A 45 -28.43 -16.61 -26.51
N LEU A 46 -27.99 -17.66 -27.21
CA LEU A 46 -26.76 -18.39 -26.91
C LEU A 46 -25.50 -17.58 -27.21
N GLU A 47 -25.49 -16.80 -28.30
CA GLU A 47 -24.40 -15.87 -28.61
C GLU A 47 -24.33 -14.74 -27.59
N ARG A 48 -25.49 -14.25 -27.12
CA ARG A 48 -25.56 -13.25 -26.06
C ARG A 48 -25.13 -13.80 -24.70
N GLN A 49 -25.52 -15.02 -24.33
CA GLN A 49 -25.00 -15.72 -23.14
C GLN A 49 -23.49 -15.96 -23.25
N ALA A 50 -23.00 -16.40 -24.40
CA ALA A 50 -21.56 -16.60 -24.62
C ALA A 50 -20.79 -15.28 -24.52
N ALA A 51 -21.35 -14.17 -25.02
CA ALA A 51 -20.77 -12.85 -24.87
C ALA A 51 -20.70 -12.42 -23.40
N ILE A 52 -21.80 -12.57 -22.64
CA ILE A 52 -21.84 -12.24 -21.20
C ILE A 52 -20.85 -13.10 -20.40
N LEU A 53 -20.77 -14.40 -20.68
CA LEU A 53 -19.82 -15.29 -20.01
C LEU A 53 -18.37 -14.92 -20.34
N ARG A 54 -18.07 -14.52 -21.58
CA ARG A 54 -16.73 -14.02 -21.96
C ARG A 54 -16.39 -12.73 -21.23
N GLU A 55 -17.33 -11.80 -21.15
CA GLU A 55 -17.16 -10.54 -20.42
C GLU A 55 -16.88 -10.79 -18.93
N ARG A 56 -17.68 -11.66 -18.28
CA ARG A 56 -17.43 -12.05 -16.88
C ARG A 56 -16.12 -12.79 -16.70
N ASN A 57 -15.75 -13.67 -17.64
CA ASN A 57 -14.47 -14.38 -17.57
C ASN A 57 -13.30 -13.39 -17.68
N GLN A 58 -13.43 -12.38 -18.54
CA GLN A 58 -12.45 -11.31 -18.68
C GLN A 58 -12.35 -10.48 -17.39
N GLU A 59 -13.48 -10.07 -16.81
CA GLU A 59 -13.53 -9.33 -15.54
C GLU A 59 -12.88 -10.14 -14.39
N LEU A 60 -13.19 -11.44 -14.30
CA LEU A 60 -12.58 -12.31 -13.29
C LEU A 60 -11.07 -12.48 -13.49
N ARG A 61 -10.60 -12.57 -14.74
CA ARG A 61 -9.16 -12.61 -15.05
C ARG A 61 -8.47 -11.31 -14.66
N GLU A 62 -9.08 -10.17 -14.93
CA GLU A 62 -8.54 -8.86 -14.54
C GLU A 62 -8.45 -8.73 -13.01
N ARG A 63 -9.49 -9.12 -12.28
CA ARG A 63 -9.45 -9.15 -10.81
C ARG A 63 -8.40 -10.12 -10.27
N LEU A 64 -8.26 -11.31 -10.86
CA LEU A 64 -7.25 -12.28 -10.46
C LEU A 64 -5.83 -11.75 -10.70
N ASN A 65 -5.59 -11.15 -11.87
CA ASN A 65 -4.31 -10.52 -12.17
C ASN A 65 -4.00 -9.41 -11.16
N GLY A 66 -5.00 -8.56 -10.84
CA GLY A 66 -4.84 -7.54 -9.79
C GLY A 66 -4.47 -8.13 -8.42
N LEU A 67 -5.09 -9.24 -8.02
CA LEU A 67 -4.74 -9.93 -6.77
C LEU A 67 -3.32 -10.53 -6.81
N LEU A 68 -2.92 -11.09 -7.94
CA LEU A 68 -1.57 -11.63 -8.12
C LEU A 68 -0.50 -10.53 -8.09
N ASP A 69 -0.79 -9.37 -8.66
CA ASP A 69 0.13 -8.22 -8.62
C ASP A 69 0.29 -7.69 -7.19
N VAL A 70 -0.81 -7.57 -6.43
CA VAL A 70 -0.76 -7.23 -4.99
C VAL A 70 0.02 -8.28 -4.19
N ALA A 71 -0.18 -9.57 -4.47
CA ALA A 71 0.54 -10.64 -3.79
C ALA A 71 2.06 -10.58 -4.05
N ARG A 72 2.46 -10.35 -5.31
CA ARG A 72 3.87 -10.18 -5.69
C ARG A 72 4.51 -8.97 -5.01
N GLU A 73 3.80 -7.85 -4.96
CA GLU A 73 4.31 -6.66 -4.29
C GLU A 73 4.46 -6.88 -2.78
N ASN A 74 3.49 -7.56 -2.15
CA ASN A 74 3.59 -7.92 -0.74
C ASN A 74 4.78 -8.86 -0.45
N ASP A 75 5.01 -9.88 -1.29
CA ASP A 75 6.15 -10.79 -1.14
C ASP A 75 7.48 -10.03 -1.29
N ARG A 76 7.56 -9.10 -2.25
CA ARG A 76 8.72 -8.22 -2.43
C ARG A 76 8.95 -7.36 -1.18
N LEU A 77 7.91 -6.67 -0.70
CA LEU A 77 8.00 -5.83 0.50
C LEU A 77 8.41 -6.65 1.73
N PHE A 78 7.92 -7.87 1.88
CA PHE A 78 8.33 -8.77 2.96
C PHE A 78 9.82 -9.10 2.92
N GLU A 79 10.36 -9.50 1.76
CA GLU A 79 11.79 -9.82 1.62
C GLU A 79 12.69 -8.60 1.84
N LEU A 80 12.27 -7.42 1.37
CA LEU A 80 12.97 -6.16 1.63
C LEU A 80 12.96 -5.81 3.12
N THR A 81 11.81 -5.94 3.78
CA THR A 81 11.66 -5.72 5.22
C THR A 81 12.56 -6.65 6.02
N ARG A 82 12.57 -7.93 5.65
CA ARG A 82 13.40 -8.95 6.29
C ARG A 82 14.88 -8.62 6.14
N SER A 83 15.31 -8.29 4.92
CA SER A 83 16.70 -7.95 4.63
C SER A 83 17.15 -6.69 5.37
N LEU A 84 16.31 -5.65 5.37
CA LEU A 84 16.54 -4.41 6.13
C LEU A 84 16.67 -4.69 7.63
N THR A 85 15.74 -5.48 8.18
CA THR A 85 15.77 -5.85 9.60
C THR A 85 17.08 -6.51 9.98
N LEU A 86 17.54 -7.49 9.19
CA LEU A 86 18.82 -8.17 9.42
C LEU A 86 20.00 -7.19 9.34
N ALA A 87 20.03 -6.30 8.34
CA ALA A 87 21.07 -5.29 8.20
C ALA A 87 21.13 -4.32 9.39
N LEU A 88 19.97 -3.89 9.91
CA LEU A 88 19.87 -3.03 11.10
C LEU A 88 20.32 -3.73 12.39
N LEU A 89 20.10 -5.04 12.50
CA LEU A 89 20.58 -5.86 13.63
C LEU A 89 22.11 -6.01 13.62
N GLU A 90 22.72 -6.13 12.44
CA GLU A 90 24.18 -6.26 12.29
C GLU A 90 24.94 -4.94 12.50
N ALA A 91 24.25 -3.80 12.39
CA ALA A 91 24.85 -2.49 12.56
C ALA A 91 25.30 -2.25 14.02
N ARG A 92 26.59 -1.94 14.21
CA ARG A 92 27.23 -1.74 15.54
C ARG A 92 27.47 -0.28 15.93
N THR A 93 27.14 0.66 15.05
CA THR A 93 27.35 2.11 15.25
C THR A 93 26.17 2.88 14.64
N PRO A 94 25.74 4.02 15.21
CA PRO A 94 24.58 4.75 14.70
C PRO A 94 24.74 5.18 13.24
N ASP A 95 25.95 5.61 12.84
CA ASP A 95 26.26 5.98 11.46
C ASP A 95 26.07 4.83 10.46
N LYS A 96 26.51 3.61 10.81
CA LYS A 96 26.34 2.43 9.96
C LYS A 96 24.88 2.02 9.86
N LEU A 97 24.16 2.13 10.97
CA LEU A 97 22.75 1.82 11.04
C LEU A 97 21.95 2.76 10.13
N PHE A 98 22.16 4.06 10.28
CA PHE A 98 21.44 5.06 9.47
C PHE A 98 21.85 5.02 7.99
N ARG A 99 23.14 4.81 7.66
CA ARG A 99 23.54 4.59 6.26
C ARG A 99 22.87 3.38 5.63
N GLY A 100 22.81 2.27 6.35
CA GLY A 100 22.13 1.06 5.87
C GLY A 100 20.65 1.33 5.62
N LEU A 101 19.99 2.01 6.57
CA LEU A 101 18.60 2.42 6.45
C LEU A 101 18.35 3.30 5.21
N VAL A 102 19.07 4.42 5.09
CA VAL A 102 18.90 5.38 3.99
C VAL A 102 19.11 4.69 2.65
N ARG A 103 20.20 3.91 2.53
CA ARG A 103 20.51 3.20 1.30
C ARG A 103 19.40 2.23 0.90
N THR A 104 18.89 1.42 1.82
CA THR A 104 17.80 0.50 1.50
C THR A 104 16.51 1.24 1.15
N LEU A 105 16.20 2.34 1.84
CA LEU A 105 15.02 3.15 1.53
C LEU A 105 15.11 3.80 0.14
N GLU A 106 16.27 4.31 -0.24
CA GLU A 106 16.52 4.93 -1.55
C GLU A 106 16.62 3.89 -2.68
N ASP A 107 17.45 2.85 -2.51
CA ASP A 107 17.73 1.84 -3.53
C ASP A 107 16.55 0.87 -3.74
N ASP A 108 15.99 0.33 -2.65
CA ASP A 108 15.05 -0.80 -2.73
C ASP A 108 13.58 -0.38 -2.60
N PHE A 109 13.29 0.61 -1.76
CA PHE A 109 11.93 1.14 -1.55
C PHE A 109 11.62 2.37 -2.42
N HIS A 110 12.57 2.85 -3.22
CA HIS A 110 12.39 3.99 -4.14
C HIS A 110 11.90 5.27 -3.43
N CYS A 111 12.38 5.52 -2.22
CA CYS A 111 12.16 6.78 -1.52
C CYS A 111 13.12 7.85 -2.07
N ASP A 112 12.59 9.01 -2.44
CA ASP A 112 13.37 10.12 -2.99
C ASP A 112 14.00 11.02 -1.93
N ALA A 113 13.44 11.01 -0.72
CA ALA A 113 13.92 11.81 0.39
C ALA A 113 13.80 11.06 1.71
N VAL A 114 14.85 11.10 2.53
CA VAL A 114 14.89 10.51 3.87
C VAL A 114 15.43 11.53 4.85
N ALA A 115 14.72 11.73 5.97
CA ALA A 115 15.13 12.59 7.05
C ALA A 115 14.87 11.93 8.41
N LEU A 116 15.85 12.00 9.31
CA LEU A 116 15.73 11.51 10.68
C LEU A 116 15.87 12.70 11.61
N LEU A 117 14.87 12.91 12.46
CA LEU A 117 14.87 13.95 13.47
C LEU A 117 14.96 13.28 14.84
N LEU A 118 15.94 13.63 15.67
CA LEU A 118 16.21 12.98 16.95
C LEU A 118 16.00 13.95 18.11
N HIS A 119 15.45 13.47 19.23
CA HIS A 119 15.31 14.27 20.46
C HIS A 119 16.62 14.34 21.26
N ASP A 120 17.48 13.33 21.15
CA ASP A 120 18.70 13.22 21.96
C ASP A 120 19.96 13.71 21.21
N ARG A 121 20.75 14.56 21.87
CA ARG A 121 22.00 15.14 21.37
C ARG A 121 23.21 14.19 21.47
N GLU A 122 23.08 13.09 22.20
CA GLU A 122 24.20 12.19 22.51
C GLU A 122 24.51 11.14 21.43
N ILE A 123 23.74 11.05 20.35
CA ILE A 123 24.00 10.11 19.25
C ILE A 123 25.07 10.73 18.33
N PRO A 124 26.32 10.23 18.31
CA PRO A 124 27.37 10.83 17.50
C PRO A 124 27.15 10.42 16.04
N ILE A 125 26.51 11.30 15.27
CA ILE A 125 26.34 11.13 13.84
C ILE A 125 27.38 11.99 13.12
N LEU A 126 28.23 11.34 12.35
CA LEU A 126 29.42 11.92 11.71
C LEU A 126 29.24 11.99 10.18
N GLY A 127 29.80 13.06 9.58
CA GLY A 127 29.94 13.21 8.13
C GLY A 127 28.68 13.66 7.38
N GLU A 128 28.51 13.19 6.15
CA GLU A 128 27.48 13.62 5.20
C GLU A 128 26.04 13.36 5.68
N LEU A 129 25.86 12.37 6.56
CA LEU A 129 24.58 12.04 7.17
C LEU A 129 23.98 13.18 7.99
N ARG A 130 24.77 14.17 8.43
CA ARG A 130 24.26 15.33 9.18
C ARG A 130 23.27 16.19 8.39
N LYS A 131 23.23 16.09 7.07
CA LYS A 131 22.23 16.78 6.25
C LYS A 131 20.84 16.12 6.39
N GLN A 132 20.83 14.80 6.53
CA GLN A 132 19.62 13.98 6.63
C GLN A 132 19.23 13.72 8.09
N VAL A 133 20.17 13.77 9.05
CA VAL A 133 19.89 13.63 10.47
C VAL A 133 19.99 14.95 11.20
N ARG A 134 18.90 15.34 11.85
CA ARG A 134 18.78 16.61 12.58
C ARG A 134 18.28 16.38 14.00
N LEU A 135 18.50 17.37 14.85
CA LEU A 135 17.88 17.41 16.16
C LEU A 135 16.49 18.04 16.04
N ILE A 136 15.55 17.53 16.82
CA ILE A 136 14.23 18.14 16.96
C ILE A 136 14.40 19.34 17.87
N ASP A 137 14.27 20.53 17.29
CA ASP A 137 13.93 21.73 18.05
C ASP A 137 12.40 21.88 17.97
N ASP A 138 11.71 21.64 19.08
CA ASP A 138 10.23 21.69 19.14
C ASP A 138 9.66 23.04 18.68
N GLU A 139 10.43 24.12 18.77
CA GLU A 139 10.07 25.46 18.29
C GLU A 139 10.27 25.65 16.77
N ALA A 140 11.07 24.79 16.12
CA ALA A 140 11.41 24.90 14.70
C ALA A 140 10.49 24.08 13.79
N LEU A 141 9.75 23.10 14.33
CA LEU A 141 8.78 22.35 13.53
C LEU A 141 7.46 23.14 13.37
N PRO A 142 6.89 23.18 12.15
CA PRO A 142 5.54 23.68 11.93
C PRO A 142 4.54 23.02 12.89
N SER A 143 3.61 23.82 13.44
CA SER A 143 2.61 23.35 14.41
C SER A 143 1.76 22.17 13.91
N GLY A 144 1.62 22.02 12.59
CA GLY A 144 0.95 20.88 11.94
C GLY A 144 1.66 19.53 12.13
N LEU A 145 2.98 19.53 12.35
CA LEU A 145 3.78 18.31 12.57
C LEU A 145 3.86 17.89 14.04
N ALA A 146 3.57 18.81 14.98
CA ALA A 146 3.65 18.53 16.41
C ALA A 146 2.78 17.35 16.89
N PRO A 147 1.54 17.13 16.36
CA PRO A 147 0.77 15.93 16.69
C PRO A 147 1.43 14.62 16.23
N MET A 148 2.30 14.69 15.22
CA MET A 148 2.94 13.55 14.56
C MET A 148 4.27 13.16 15.21
N LEU A 149 4.80 14.02 16.08
CA LEU A 149 5.90 13.70 16.99
C LEU A 149 5.45 12.89 18.21
N ARG A 150 4.13 12.82 18.47
CA ARG A 150 3.62 12.05 19.59
C ARG A 150 3.82 10.56 19.34
N PRO A 151 4.26 9.80 20.37
CA PRO A 151 4.40 8.35 20.25
C PRO A 151 3.06 7.73 19.83
N GLY A 152 3.07 6.90 18.80
CA GLY A 152 1.85 6.35 18.22
C GLY A 152 1.98 5.90 16.77
N LYS A 153 0.85 5.92 16.04
CA LYS A 153 0.74 5.38 14.69
C LYS A 153 1.47 6.26 13.67
N SER A 154 2.21 5.62 12.77
CA SER A 154 2.77 6.29 11.59
C SER A 154 1.66 6.85 10.71
N VAL A 155 1.95 7.97 10.04
CA VAL A 155 1.01 8.65 9.15
C VAL A 155 1.59 8.73 7.76
N CYS A 156 0.79 8.38 6.77
CA CYS A 156 1.15 8.38 5.36
C CYS A 156 0.17 9.25 4.58
N GLY A 157 0.67 10.04 3.64
CA GLY A 157 -0.17 10.80 2.72
C GLY A 157 0.51 12.04 2.14
N VAL A 158 -0.33 12.98 1.73
CA VAL A 158 0.10 14.26 1.17
C VAL A 158 0.13 15.30 2.29
N PHE A 159 1.25 16.02 2.38
CA PHE A 159 1.50 17.03 3.40
C PHE A 159 1.54 18.42 2.78
N ARG A 160 1.42 19.46 3.62
CA ARG A 160 1.58 20.84 3.16
C ARG A 160 3.04 21.07 2.76
N GLN A 161 3.26 21.93 1.77
CA GLN A 161 4.61 22.21 1.27
C GLN A 161 5.53 22.79 2.36
N GLU A 162 4.98 23.56 3.29
CA GLU A 162 5.72 24.08 4.47
C GLU A 162 6.21 22.95 5.38
N GLU A 163 5.37 21.92 5.60
CA GLU A 163 5.70 20.74 6.42
C GLU A 163 6.77 19.89 5.72
N LEU A 164 6.63 19.68 4.41
CA LEU A 164 7.61 18.95 3.61
C LEU A 164 8.96 19.68 3.54
N LYS A 165 8.96 21.01 3.41
CA LYS A 165 10.19 21.82 3.47
C LYS A 165 10.86 21.75 4.85
N ALA A 166 10.08 21.75 5.94
CA ALA A 166 10.64 21.59 7.28
C ALA A 166 11.27 20.19 7.48
N LEU A 167 10.69 19.15 6.88
CA LEU A 167 11.16 17.77 7.00
C LEU A 167 12.33 17.44 6.06
N PHE A 168 12.28 17.89 4.81
CA PHE A 168 13.22 17.48 3.76
C PHE A 168 14.10 18.62 3.22
N GLN A 169 13.98 19.83 3.77
CA GLN A 169 14.76 21.01 3.36
C GLN A 169 14.63 21.25 1.84
N ASP A 170 15.75 21.33 1.13
CA ASP A 170 15.80 21.59 -0.32
C ASP A 170 15.06 20.53 -1.15
N GLN A 171 14.96 19.30 -0.65
CA GLN A 171 14.23 18.21 -1.33
C GLN A 171 12.71 18.34 -1.17
N GLY A 172 12.24 19.11 -0.18
CA GLY A 172 10.82 19.21 0.19
C GLY A 172 9.92 19.78 -0.90
N GLU A 173 10.46 20.51 -1.88
CA GLU A 173 9.68 21.03 -3.03
C GLU A 173 9.30 19.96 -4.05
N GLN A 174 10.08 18.87 -4.12
CA GLN A 174 9.90 17.81 -5.12
C GLN A 174 9.07 16.64 -4.56
N VAL A 175 8.97 16.52 -3.24
CA VAL A 175 8.20 15.48 -2.56
C VAL A 175 6.70 15.76 -2.71
N GLN A 176 5.94 14.74 -3.13
CA GLN A 176 4.49 14.81 -3.32
C GLN A 176 3.72 13.96 -2.31
N SER A 177 4.33 12.88 -1.80
CA SER A 177 3.80 12.10 -0.69
C SER A 177 4.89 11.78 0.31
N ALA A 178 4.52 11.59 1.58
CA ALA A 178 5.46 11.21 2.62
C ALA A 178 4.85 10.25 3.62
N ALA A 179 5.71 9.57 4.38
CA ALA A 179 5.36 8.86 5.59
C ALA A 179 6.20 9.35 6.77
N LEU A 180 5.52 9.55 7.89
CA LEU A 180 6.07 10.04 9.14
C LEU A 180 5.94 8.96 10.20
N ILE A 181 7.07 8.61 10.80
CA ILE A 181 7.28 7.40 11.59
C ILE A 181 7.83 7.82 12.95
N PRO A 182 6.97 7.98 13.97
CA PRO A 182 7.42 8.30 15.32
C PRO A 182 8.32 7.16 15.82
N LEU A 183 9.48 7.52 16.36
CA LEU A 183 10.42 6.58 16.96
C LEU A 183 10.28 6.68 18.48
N ASP A 184 9.71 5.65 19.09
CA ASP A 184 9.52 5.56 20.54
C ASP A 184 10.02 4.21 21.06
N PHE A 185 10.92 4.27 22.04
CA PHE A 185 11.37 3.09 22.76
C PHE A 185 11.79 3.46 24.18
N HIS A 186 10.90 3.18 25.14
CA HIS A 186 11.02 3.65 26.52
C HIS A 186 11.09 5.19 26.63
N GLY A 187 10.44 5.90 25.70
CA GLY A 187 10.47 7.36 25.59
C GLY A 187 10.72 7.82 24.15
N PRO A 188 10.35 9.08 23.83
CA PRO A 188 10.48 9.62 22.48
C PRO A 188 11.95 9.66 22.06
N VAL A 189 12.29 8.89 21.03
CA VAL A 189 13.63 8.85 20.42
C VAL A 189 13.71 9.90 19.31
N GLY A 190 12.69 10.02 18.47
CA GLY A 190 12.73 10.85 17.28
C GLY A 190 11.56 10.65 16.32
N LEU A 191 11.76 11.08 15.08
CA LEU A 191 10.86 10.95 13.96
C LEU A 191 11.67 10.58 12.71
N LEU A 192 11.33 9.48 12.06
CA LEU A 192 11.80 9.19 10.71
C LEU A 192 10.75 9.68 9.71
N ALA A 193 11.17 10.47 8.74
CA ALA A 193 10.38 10.94 7.63
C ALA A 193 10.95 10.39 6.32
N ILE A 194 10.09 9.80 5.51
CA ILE A 194 10.43 9.31 4.16
C ILE A 194 9.48 9.95 3.16
N GLY A 195 9.99 10.35 2.00
CA GLY A 195 9.28 11.12 0.99
C GLY A 195 9.48 10.53 -0.40
N SER A 196 8.46 10.65 -1.23
CA SER A 196 8.47 10.26 -2.64
C SER A 196 7.94 11.39 -3.50
N ARG A 197 8.49 11.51 -4.71
CA ARG A 197 8.02 12.39 -5.79
C ARG A 197 6.72 11.91 -6.41
N ASP A 198 6.33 10.65 -6.14
CA ASP A 198 5.05 10.11 -6.55
C ASP A 198 3.98 10.32 -5.45
N ALA A 199 2.90 11.04 -5.79
CA ALA A 199 1.76 11.28 -4.91
C ALA A 199 0.98 9.99 -4.53
N MET A 200 1.19 8.90 -5.25
CA MET A 200 0.54 7.60 -5.02
C MET A 200 1.33 6.68 -4.10
N HIS A 201 2.63 6.92 -3.91
CA HIS A 201 3.55 5.98 -3.26
C HIS A 201 3.19 5.71 -1.79
N PHE A 202 2.80 6.75 -1.03
CA PHE A 202 2.40 6.61 0.38
C PHE A 202 0.89 6.76 0.62
N ARG A 203 0.04 6.05 -0.14
CA ARG A 203 -1.43 6.05 0.09
C ARG A 203 -1.86 5.09 1.20
N SER A 204 -2.82 5.53 2.01
CA SER A 204 -3.17 4.88 3.27
C SER A 204 -3.92 3.55 3.08
N GLY A 205 -3.53 2.51 3.83
CA GLY A 205 -4.30 1.26 3.99
C GLY A 205 -3.51 0.11 4.59
N MET A 206 -2.64 -0.52 3.79
CA MET A 206 -1.81 -1.68 4.19
C MET A 206 -0.32 -1.33 4.37
N ASP A 207 0.18 -0.30 3.69
CA ASP A 207 1.60 0.09 3.68
C ASP A 207 2.12 0.58 5.05
N THR A 208 1.21 0.93 5.96
CA THR A 208 1.57 1.37 7.30
C THR A 208 2.09 0.26 8.20
N LEU A 209 1.80 -1.02 7.91
CA LEU A 209 2.29 -2.15 8.73
C LEU A 209 3.81 -2.25 8.65
N PHE A 210 4.37 -2.20 7.44
CA PHE A 210 5.82 -2.18 7.23
C PHE A 210 6.45 -0.97 7.91
N ILE A 211 5.89 0.21 7.68
CA ILE A 211 6.41 1.48 8.16
C ILE A 211 6.43 1.53 9.71
N ASN A 212 5.37 1.05 10.35
CA ASN A 212 5.33 0.92 11.81
C ASN A 212 6.37 -0.09 12.32
N HIS A 213 6.49 -1.24 11.66
CA HIS A 213 7.48 -2.26 12.03
C HIS A 213 8.92 -1.74 11.92
N LEU A 214 9.21 -0.97 10.86
CA LEU A 214 10.49 -0.30 10.68
C LEU A 214 10.77 0.68 11.82
N GLY A 215 9.78 1.49 12.18
CA GLY A 215 9.87 2.43 13.32
C GLY A 215 10.23 1.73 14.63
N ASP A 216 9.55 0.62 14.94
CA ASP A 216 9.78 -0.18 16.16
C ASP A 216 11.22 -0.72 16.22
N ILE A 217 11.72 -1.30 15.13
CA ILE A 217 13.08 -1.85 15.06
C ILE A 217 14.11 -0.72 15.17
N LEU A 218 13.90 0.35 14.41
CA LEU A 218 14.81 1.48 14.35
C LEU A 218 14.95 2.16 15.71
N ALA A 219 13.84 2.43 16.41
CA ALA A 219 13.84 3.05 17.72
C ALA A 219 14.65 2.22 18.75
N ARG A 220 14.44 0.90 18.76
CA ARG A 220 15.18 -0.05 19.63
C ARG A 220 16.67 -0.03 19.34
N ARG A 221 17.04 -0.15 18.06
CA ARG A 221 18.45 -0.23 17.65
C ARG A 221 19.19 1.08 17.83
N LEU A 222 18.56 2.22 17.57
CA LEU A 222 19.13 3.52 17.87
C LEU A 222 19.41 3.68 19.37
N SER A 223 18.47 3.27 20.23
CA SER A 223 18.64 3.32 21.69
C SER A 223 19.79 2.42 22.17
N GLU A 224 19.89 1.19 21.67
CA GLU A 224 20.93 0.22 22.06
C GLU A 224 22.34 0.65 21.60
N VAL A 225 22.45 1.05 20.33
CA VAL A 225 23.73 1.41 19.72
C VAL A 225 24.19 2.80 20.20
N GLY A 226 23.25 3.72 20.47
CA GLY A 226 23.52 5.01 21.12
C GLY A 226 24.15 4.84 22.50
N ARG A 227 23.55 4.01 23.38
CA ARG A 227 24.10 3.72 24.73
C ARG A 227 25.46 3.03 24.70
N SER A 228 25.67 2.13 23.73
CA SER A 228 26.95 1.42 23.57
C SER A 228 28.08 2.34 23.10
N SER A 229 27.73 3.38 22.35
CA SER A 229 28.66 4.42 21.88
C SER A 229 29.10 5.34 23.02
N THR A 230 28.16 5.83 23.82
CA THR A 230 28.46 6.73 24.96
C THR A 230 29.31 6.03 26.03
N ALA A 231 29.01 4.77 26.35
CA ALA A 231 29.82 3.98 27.29
C ALA A 231 31.27 3.78 26.81
N ARG A 232 31.50 3.55 25.50
CA ARG A 232 32.85 3.41 24.94
C ARG A 232 33.63 4.72 24.86
N GLN A 233 32.96 5.85 24.70
CA GLN A 233 33.60 7.17 24.75
C GLN A 233 34.00 7.55 26.17
N ALA A 234 33.16 7.28 27.17
CA ALA A 234 33.48 7.51 28.59
C ALA A 234 34.66 6.68 29.10
N GLN A 235 34.89 5.49 28.52
CA GLN A 235 36.02 4.63 28.88
C GLN A 235 37.35 5.01 28.20
N ARG A 236 37.32 5.94 27.23
CA ARG A 236 38.49 6.41 26.46
C ARG A 236 38.94 7.83 26.83
N ALA A 237 38.17 8.53 27.66
CA ALA A 237 38.51 9.84 28.23
C ALA A 237 39.13 9.67 29.61
#